data_AF-A0A918Y8Q6-F1
#
_entry.id   AF-A0A918Y8Q6-F1
#
_cell.length_a   1.000
_cell.length_b   1.000
_cell.length_c   1.000
_cell.angle_alpha   90.00
_cell.angle_beta   90.00
_cell.angle_gamma   90.00
#
_symmetry.space_group_name_H-M   'P 1'
#
loop_
_entity.id
_entity.type
_entity.pdbx_description
1 polymer ?
#
loop_
_entity_poly.entity_id
_entity_poly.type
_entity_poly.pdbx_seq_one_letter_code
_entity_poly.pdbx_strand_id
1 'polypeptide(L)'
;MKAQGGGDPDAGARLAEALRTGPFPVALRAALAARGLALHRVRHRLEQRGISVGVTSLSYWQRGIRRPDRPESLRAVTALEEVLDLPEHSLTRLLGPRTAADQPAARPLRSLAGPDSAPERLLAELEAPRDGGLHTVLQYERVEIDGDRRLAAREAQHVVRAHRDGVDRYVAIHCGEIGCDTGLVRVAGLENCRVGRVRRAPEAGVVAAELLFDARLAAGETAVLRYRFEDGTGEPSREYFRGFSYAGGGYVMQVAFDRAALPVRCRRFTRPSALAPPEYAADLTLNAHGTVHLVEPEIRPGHVGLNWDWD
;
A
#
# COMPACT_ATOMS: atom_id res chain seq x y z
N MET A 1 47.84 -23.28 -35.00
CA MET A 1 48.02 -23.10 -33.54
C MET A 1 48.10 -21.60 -33.25
N LYS A 2 46.98 -20.97 -32.86
CA LYS A 2 46.95 -19.58 -32.35
C LYS A 2 46.01 -19.53 -31.15
N ALA A 3 46.50 -18.85 -30.13
CA ALA A 3 46.14 -18.91 -28.72
C ALA A 3 44.69 -18.54 -28.41
N GLN A 4 44.08 -19.33 -27.54
CA GLN A 4 42.91 -18.98 -26.75
C GLN A 4 43.25 -17.80 -25.81
N GLY A 5 42.44 -16.73 -25.88
CA GLY A 5 42.46 -15.65 -24.90
C GLY A 5 41.83 -16.12 -23.60
N GLY A 6 42.66 -16.33 -22.57
CA GLY A 6 42.21 -16.62 -21.22
C GLY A 6 41.48 -15.41 -20.63
N GLY A 7 40.16 -15.51 -20.48
CA GLY A 7 39.39 -14.59 -19.66
C GLY A 7 39.79 -14.73 -18.20
N ASP A 8 39.85 -13.62 -17.48
CA ASP A 8 40.15 -13.57 -16.05
C ASP A 8 39.16 -14.49 -15.28
N PRO A 9 39.62 -15.61 -14.68
CA PRO A 9 38.74 -16.56 -14.01
C PRO A 9 38.01 -15.94 -12.81
N ASP A 10 38.57 -14.88 -12.23
CA ASP A 10 37.97 -14.13 -11.13
C ASP A 10 36.80 -13.25 -11.59
N ALA A 11 36.84 -12.73 -12.84
CA ALA A 11 35.73 -11.98 -13.42
C ALA A 11 34.51 -12.87 -13.71
N GLY A 12 34.73 -14.12 -14.14
CA GLY A 12 33.68 -15.12 -14.33
C GLY A 12 33.00 -15.53 -13.03
N ALA A 13 33.79 -15.74 -11.97
CA ALA A 13 33.27 -16.05 -10.64
C ALA A 13 32.47 -14.88 -10.03
N ARG A 14 32.97 -13.64 -10.17
CA ARG A 14 32.26 -12.42 -9.76
C ARG A 14 30.96 -12.20 -10.52
N LEU A 15 30.93 -12.49 -11.83
CA LEU A 15 29.71 -12.45 -12.62
C LEU A 15 28.70 -13.51 -12.16
N ALA A 16 29.16 -14.76 -11.97
CA ALA A 16 28.30 -15.84 -11.51
C ALA A 16 27.67 -15.53 -10.13
N GLU A 17 28.44 -14.94 -9.21
CA GLU A 17 27.91 -14.51 -7.91
C GLU A 17 26.93 -13.35 -8.05
N ALA A 18 27.26 -12.33 -8.86
CA ALA A 18 26.36 -11.21 -9.12
C ALA A 18 25.05 -11.65 -9.77
N LEU A 19 25.07 -12.66 -10.65
CA LEU A 19 23.88 -13.25 -11.27
C LEU A 19 23.07 -14.14 -10.32
N ARG A 20 23.69 -14.69 -9.27
CA ARG A 20 23.01 -15.52 -8.27
C ARG A 20 22.30 -14.70 -7.20
N THR A 21 22.99 -13.73 -6.60
CA THR A 21 22.57 -13.03 -5.37
C THR A 21 22.68 -11.51 -5.46
N GLY A 22 23.29 -10.97 -6.52
CA GLY A 22 23.57 -9.54 -6.65
C GLY A 22 22.36 -8.70 -7.10
N PRO A 23 22.33 -7.40 -6.76
CA PRO A 23 21.27 -6.52 -7.25
C PRO A 23 21.37 -6.33 -8.77
N PHE A 24 20.23 -6.23 -9.45
CA PHE A 24 20.13 -6.14 -10.91
C PHE A 24 21.12 -5.15 -11.57
N PRO A 25 21.31 -3.89 -11.07
CA PRO A 25 22.28 -2.97 -11.68
C PRO A 25 23.73 -3.47 -11.62
N VAL A 26 24.11 -4.17 -10.54
CA VAL A 26 25.46 -4.74 -10.38
C VAL A 26 25.64 -5.90 -11.35
N ALA A 27 24.66 -6.80 -11.45
CA ALA A 27 24.67 -7.93 -12.37
C ALA A 27 24.71 -7.48 -13.84
N LEU A 28 23.90 -6.47 -14.21
CA LEU A 28 23.88 -5.91 -15.56
C LEU A 28 25.23 -5.27 -15.94
N ARG A 29 25.84 -4.51 -15.02
CA ARG A 29 27.19 -3.95 -15.25
C ARG A 29 28.24 -5.04 -15.40
N ALA A 30 28.20 -6.06 -14.56
CA ALA A 30 29.13 -7.19 -14.62
C ALA A 30 28.98 -7.96 -15.95
N ALA A 31 27.75 -8.22 -16.39
CA ALA A 31 27.49 -8.92 -17.65
C ALA A 31 27.96 -8.12 -18.88
N LEU A 32 27.73 -6.80 -18.88
CA LEU A 32 28.19 -5.90 -19.95
C LEU A 32 29.72 -5.82 -20.01
N ALA A 33 30.37 -5.76 -18.85
CA ALA A 33 31.83 -5.77 -18.75
C ALA A 33 32.42 -7.11 -19.23
N ALA A 34 31.86 -8.25 -18.80
CA ALA A 34 32.31 -9.57 -19.21
C ALA A 34 32.17 -9.81 -20.72
N ARG A 35 31.15 -9.23 -21.36
CA ARG A 35 30.95 -9.31 -22.82
C ARG A 35 31.69 -8.24 -23.61
N GLY A 36 32.27 -7.24 -22.96
CA GLY A 36 32.94 -6.11 -23.63
C GLY A 36 32.01 -5.30 -24.55
N LEU A 37 30.70 -5.26 -24.26
CA LEU A 37 29.71 -4.59 -25.11
C LEU A 37 29.39 -3.19 -24.59
N ALA A 38 29.65 -2.17 -25.42
CA ALA A 38 29.19 -0.82 -25.18
C ALA A 38 27.66 -0.73 -25.32
N LEU A 39 27.02 0.15 -24.52
CA LEU A 39 25.55 0.30 -24.49
C LEU A 39 24.93 0.57 -25.86
N HIS A 40 25.61 1.34 -26.73
CA HIS A 40 25.12 1.63 -28.07
C HIS A 40 25.07 0.38 -28.97
N ARG A 41 26.01 -0.55 -28.80
CA ARG A 41 26.00 -1.84 -29.52
C ARG A 41 24.89 -2.76 -29.00
N VAL A 42 24.63 -2.72 -27.70
CA VAL A 42 23.53 -3.46 -27.07
C VAL A 42 22.18 -2.95 -27.55
N ARG A 43 21.98 -1.62 -27.55
CA ARG A 43 20.78 -1.01 -28.14
C ARG A 43 20.55 -1.49 -29.57
N HIS A 44 21.57 -1.42 -30.42
CA HIS A 44 21.44 -1.80 -31.82
C HIS A 44 21.03 -3.27 -31.99
N ARG A 45 21.56 -4.18 -31.15
CA ARG A 45 21.19 -5.61 -31.17
C ARG A 45 19.78 -5.88 -30.64
N LEU A 46 19.25 -5.02 -29.78
CA LEU A 46 17.86 -5.07 -29.33
C LEU A 46 16.92 -4.52 -30.43
N GLU A 47 17.31 -3.44 -31.11
CA GLU A 47 16.56 -2.87 -32.24
C GLU A 47 16.42 -3.88 -33.39
N GLN A 48 17.48 -4.63 -33.70
CA GLN A 48 17.45 -5.72 -34.70
C GLN A 48 16.46 -6.85 -34.35
N ARG A 49 16.11 -6.99 -33.06
CA ARG A 49 15.09 -7.93 -32.56
C ARG A 49 13.71 -7.28 -32.41
N GLY A 50 13.51 -6.07 -32.93
CA GLY A 50 12.25 -5.32 -32.85
C GLY A 50 11.96 -4.73 -31.47
N ILE A 51 12.97 -4.58 -30.61
CA ILE A 51 12.83 -4.04 -29.25
C ILE A 51 13.46 -2.64 -29.19
N SER A 52 12.64 -1.62 -28.95
CA SER A 52 13.10 -0.24 -28.84
C SER A 52 13.39 0.13 -27.38
N VAL A 53 14.66 0.36 -27.03
CA VAL A 53 15.08 0.87 -25.72
C VAL A 53 16.18 1.92 -25.91
N GLY A 54 16.00 3.12 -25.36
CA GLY A 54 17.02 4.17 -25.43
C GLY A 54 18.32 3.85 -24.65
N VAL A 55 19.44 4.39 -25.11
CA VAL A 55 20.76 4.26 -24.42
C VAL A 55 20.68 4.84 -23.00
N THR A 56 19.95 5.94 -22.81
CA THR A 56 19.73 6.57 -21.50
C THR A 56 19.04 5.62 -20.52
N SER A 57 18.05 4.85 -21.00
CA SER A 57 17.35 3.85 -20.19
C SER A 57 18.30 2.74 -19.74
N LEU A 58 19.12 2.20 -20.66
CA LEU A 58 20.14 1.20 -20.34
C LEU A 58 21.18 1.73 -19.34
N SER A 59 21.59 2.99 -19.49
CA SER A 59 22.50 3.67 -18.57
C SER A 59 21.90 3.85 -17.18
N TYR A 60 20.62 4.24 -17.09
CA TYR A 60 19.91 4.36 -15.82
C TYR A 60 19.72 3.01 -15.14
N TRP A 61 19.48 1.94 -15.90
CA TRP A 61 19.41 0.57 -15.39
C TRP A 61 20.75 0.11 -14.83
N GLN A 62 21.86 0.35 -15.54
CA GLN A 62 23.20 0.07 -15.05
C GLN A 62 23.53 0.84 -13.76
N ARG A 63 23.07 2.09 -13.63
CA ARG A 63 23.33 2.93 -12.45
C ARG A 63 22.37 2.66 -11.29
N GLY A 64 21.31 1.87 -11.52
CA GLY A 64 20.25 1.64 -10.53
C GLY A 64 19.35 2.84 -10.30
N ILE A 65 19.41 3.87 -11.15
CA ILE A 65 18.56 5.08 -11.06
C ILE A 65 17.12 4.74 -11.45
N ARG A 66 16.94 3.79 -12.37
CA ARG A 66 15.63 3.34 -12.82
C ARG A 66 15.65 1.83 -12.94
N ARG A 67 14.52 1.20 -12.64
CA ARG A 67 14.33 -0.24 -12.80
C ARG A 67 13.39 -0.54 -13.98
N PRO A 68 13.65 -1.60 -14.76
CA PRO A 68 12.70 -2.09 -15.75
C PRO A 68 11.46 -2.65 -15.04
N ASP A 69 10.29 -2.05 -15.28
CA ASP A 69 9.01 -2.41 -14.66
C ASP A 69 7.89 -2.66 -15.70
N ARG A 70 7.90 -1.92 -16.81
CA ARG A 70 6.88 -2.03 -17.87
C ARG A 70 7.03 -3.30 -18.70
N PRO A 71 5.93 -3.84 -19.29
CA PRO A 71 5.98 -5.04 -20.14
C PRO A 71 7.02 -4.97 -21.25
N GLU A 72 7.13 -3.82 -21.94
CA GLU A 72 8.14 -3.60 -22.98
C GLU A 72 9.57 -3.60 -22.44
N SER A 73 9.78 -3.05 -21.24
CA SER A 73 11.08 -3.03 -20.59
C SER A 73 11.49 -4.42 -20.07
N LEU A 74 10.52 -5.22 -19.61
CA LEU A 74 10.76 -6.62 -19.24
C LEU A 74 11.12 -7.47 -20.46
N ARG A 75 10.40 -7.31 -21.58
CA ARG A 75 10.76 -7.94 -22.86
C ARG A 75 12.18 -7.57 -23.29
N ALA A 76 12.58 -6.32 -23.08
CA ALA A 76 13.94 -5.89 -23.35
C ALA A 76 14.98 -6.54 -22.43
N VAL A 77 14.66 -6.79 -21.16
CA VAL A 77 15.57 -7.49 -20.23
C VAL A 77 15.73 -8.96 -20.60
N THR A 78 14.66 -9.63 -21.02
CA THR A 78 14.75 -11.00 -21.55
C THR A 78 15.66 -11.05 -22.78
N ALA A 79 15.48 -10.13 -23.73
CA ALA A 79 16.36 -10.06 -24.90
C ALA A 79 17.81 -9.65 -24.56
N LEU A 80 18.03 -8.93 -23.45
CA LEU A 80 19.38 -8.63 -22.97
C LEU A 80 20.13 -9.90 -22.54
N GLU A 81 19.46 -10.88 -21.95
CA GLU A 81 20.08 -12.15 -21.56
C GLU A 81 20.67 -12.87 -22.78
N GLU A 82 19.95 -12.90 -23.90
CA GLU A 82 20.45 -13.44 -25.17
C GLU A 82 21.60 -12.61 -25.75
N VAL A 83 21.46 -11.27 -25.77
CA VAL A 83 22.48 -10.37 -26.34
C VAL A 83 23.80 -10.46 -25.58
N LEU A 84 23.71 -10.70 -24.28
CA LEU A 84 24.82 -10.86 -23.36
C LEU A 84 25.23 -12.34 -23.19
N ASP A 85 24.58 -13.25 -23.90
CA ASP A 85 24.82 -14.70 -23.88
C ASP A 85 24.97 -15.20 -22.43
N LEU A 86 23.94 -14.87 -21.65
CA LEU A 86 23.71 -15.29 -20.28
C LEU A 86 22.70 -16.45 -20.29
N PRO A 87 22.71 -17.32 -19.26
CA PRO A 87 21.65 -18.29 -19.10
C PRO A 87 20.28 -17.61 -19.01
N GLU A 88 19.25 -18.25 -19.56
CA GLU A 88 17.87 -17.75 -19.51
C GLU A 88 17.47 -17.41 -18.07
N HIS A 89 16.73 -16.31 -17.90
CA HIS A 89 16.25 -15.80 -16.63
C HIS A 89 17.33 -15.31 -15.65
N SER A 90 18.61 -15.24 -16.03
CA SER A 90 19.67 -14.80 -15.12
C SER A 90 19.55 -13.34 -14.65
N LEU A 91 19.09 -12.44 -15.52
CA LEU A 91 18.85 -11.02 -15.16
C LEU A 91 17.39 -10.80 -14.76
N THR A 92 16.46 -11.48 -15.42
CA THR A 92 15.01 -11.41 -15.19
C THR A 92 14.66 -11.90 -13.78
N ARG A 93 15.31 -12.95 -13.28
CA ARG A 93 15.16 -13.44 -11.90
C ARG A 93 15.67 -12.44 -10.86
N LEU A 94 16.68 -11.63 -11.19
CA LEU A 94 17.17 -10.55 -10.31
C LEU A 94 16.24 -9.34 -10.27
N LEU A 95 15.38 -9.20 -11.29
CA LEU A 95 14.22 -8.32 -11.19
C LEU A 95 13.12 -8.93 -10.31
N GLY A 96 13.20 -10.20 -9.94
CA GLY A 96 12.23 -10.92 -9.12
C GLY A 96 10.81 -10.99 -9.74
N PRO A 97 9.87 -11.75 -9.15
CA PRO A 97 8.46 -11.36 -9.23
C PRO A 97 8.32 -9.91 -8.76
N ARG A 98 7.35 -9.13 -9.25
CA ARG A 98 7.07 -7.73 -8.83
C ARG A 98 7.46 -7.54 -7.35
N THR A 99 8.63 -6.97 -7.12
CA THR A 99 9.46 -7.33 -5.94
C THR A 99 8.80 -7.03 -4.62
N ALA A 100 9.11 -7.86 -3.63
CA ALA A 100 9.09 -7.58 -2.18
C ALA A 100 9.85 -6.29 -1.75
N ALA A 101 10.46 -5.53 -2.68
CA ALA A 101 10.94 -4.16 -2.46
C ALA A 101 9.80 -3.13 -2.50
N ASP A 102 8.62 -3.52 -2.97
CA ASP A 102 7.36 -2.77 -2.90
C ASP A 102 6.52 -3.19 -1.69
N GLN A 103 7.02 -4.09 -0.82
CA GLN A 103 6.33 -4.36 0.43
C GLN A 103 6.61 -3.18 1.37
N PRO A 104 5.60 -2.37 1.69
CA PRO A 104 5.84 -1.25 2.57
C PRO A 104 6.21 -1.79 3.95
N ALA A 105 7.08 -1.06 4.66
CA ALA A 105 7.41 -1.40 6.05
C ALA A 105 6.11 -1.62 6.82
N ALA A 106 5.90 -2.86 7.26
CA ALA A 106 4.64 -3.31 7.82
C ALA A 106 4.77 -3.48 9.33
N ARG A 107 3.80 -2.96 10.08
CA ARG A 107 3.58 -3.32 11.48
C ARG A 107 2.33 -4.19 11.57
N PRO A 108 2.37 -5.32 12.29
CA PRO A 108 1.19 -6.15 12.43
C PRO A 108 0.09 -5.37 13.16
N LEU A 109 -1.18 -5.66 12.85
CA LEU A 109 -2.32 -4.94 13.45
C LEU A 109 -2.25 -4.92 14.99
N ARG A 110 -1.83 -6.02 15.62
CA ARG A 110 -1.62 -6.12 17.07
C ARG A 110 -0.72 -5.01 17.64
N SER A 111 0.24 -4.51 16.87
CA SER A 111 1.13 -3.42 17.29
C SER A 111 0.44 -2.05 17.24
N LEU A 112 -0.63 -1.92 16.45
CA LEU A 112 -1.44 -0.71 16.37
C LEU A 112 -2.58 -0.74 17.38
N ALA A 113 -3.34 -1.83 17.42
CA ALA A 113 -4.55 -1.95 18.22
C ALA A 113 -4.31 -2.46 19.66
N GLY A 114 -3.14 -3.06 19.91
CA GLY A 114 -2.84 -3.76 21.16
C GLY A 114 -3.13 -5.28 21.07
N PRO A 115 -2.52 -6.08 21.96
CA PRO A 115 -2.75 -7.53 22.01
C PRO A 115 -4.19 -7.84 22.42
N ASP A 116 -4.76 -8.90 21.87
CA ASP A 116 -6.12 -9.39 22.15
C ASP A 116 -7.22 -8.34 21.91
N SER A 117 -6.92 -7.33 21.09
CA SER A 117 -7.87 -6.28 20.74
C SER A 117 -9.06 -6.85 19.97
N ALA A 118 -10.24 -6.25 20.11
CA ALA A 118 -11.42 -6.67 19.37
C ALA A 118 -11.18 -6.73 17.84
N PRO A 119 -10.51 -5.75 17.19
CA PRO A 119 -10.13 -5.85 15.79
C PRO A 119 -9.32 -7.11 15.45
N GLU A 120 -8.34 -7.49 16.27
CA GLU A 120 -7.54 -8.70 16.04
C GLU A 120 -8.38 -9.98 16.12
N ARG A 121 -9.28 -10.08 17.12
CA ARG A 121 -10.20 -11.22 17.26
C ARG A 121 -11.15 -11.33 16.07
N LEU A 122 -11.77 -10.22 15.66
CA LEU A 122 -12.72 -10.23 14.53
C LEU A 122 -12.02 -10.59 13.21
N LEU A 123 -10.78 -10.15 13.00
CA LEU A 123 -10.00 -10.57 11.82
C LEU A 123 -9.71 -12.07 11.84
N ALA A 124 -9.41 -12.65 13.00
CA ALA A 124 -9.22 -14.09 13.13
C ALA A 124 -10.50 -14.88 12.84
N GLU A 125 -11.66 -14.42 13.32
CA GLU A 125 -12.98 -15.01 13.03
C GLU A 125 -13.37 -14.93 11.54
N LEU A 126 -12.88 -13.91 10.83
CA LEU A 126 -13.04 -13.76 9.39
C LEU A 126 -11.99 -14.54 8.58
N GLU A 127 -11.07 -15.24 9.25
CA GLU A 127 -9.95 -15.95 8.61
C GLU A 127 -9.15 -15.00 7.71
N ALA A 128 -9.07 -13.73 8.11
CA ALA A 128 -8.34 -12.72 7.38
C ALA A 128 -6.83 -13.01 7.51
N PRO A 129 -6.07 -12.87 6.42
CA PRO A 129 -4.62 -12.97 6.50
C PRO A 129 -4.08 -11.95 7.50
N ARG A 130 -3.05 -12.31 8.28
CA ARG A 130 -2.44 -11.42 9.29
C ARG A 130 -1.95 -10.09 8.70
N ASP A 131 -1.64 -10.09 7.41
CA ASP A 131 -1.10 -9.00 6.62
C ASP A 131 -2.17 -8.47 5.62
N GLY A 132 -3.39 -9.00 5.65
CA GLY A 132 -4.51 -8.67 4.75
C GLY A 132 -4.30 -9.01 3.27
N GLY A 133 -3.07 -9.32 2.82
CA GLY A 133 -2.72 -9.51 1.41
C GLY A 133 -2.77 -8.23 0.55
N LEU A 134 -3.07 -7.08 1.16
CA LEU A 134 -3.30 -5.79 0.49
C LEU A 134 -2.53 -4.67 1.19
N HIS A 135 -2.06 -3.70 0.42
CA HIS A 135 -1.65 -2.39 0.95
C HIS A 135 -2.41 -1.25 0.25
N THR A 136 -2.55 -0.13 0.96
CA THR A 136 -3.17 1.08 0.43
C THR A 136 -2.23 1.74 -0.58
N VAL A 137 -2.76 2.05 -1.77
CA VAL A 137 -2.11 2.93 -2.75
C VAL A 137 -2.62 4.36 -2.56
N LEU A 138 -3.92 4.52 -2.42
CA LEU A 138 -4.59 5.78 -2.14
C LEU A 138 -5.86 5.50 -1.35
N GLN A 139 -6.16 6.31 -0.35
CA GLN A 139 -7.44 6.25 0.34
C GLN A 139 -7.97 7.65 0.60
N TYR A 140 -9.20 7.91 0.18
CA TYR A 140 -9.96 9.08 0.54
C TYR A 140 -11.11 8.65 1.46
N GLU A 141 -11.25 9.29 2.60
CA GLU A 141 -12.28 8.99 3.58
C GLU A 141 -13.02 10.26 3.97
N ARG A 142 -14.34 10.21 3.89
CA ARG A 142 -15.25 11.27 4.33
C ARG A 142 -16.00 10.79 5.57
N VAL A 143 -15.83 11.53 6.65
CA VAL A 143 -16.44 11.29 7.96
C VAL A 143 -17.49 12.36 8.19
N GLU A 144 -18.65 11.96 8.68
CA GLU A 144 -19.80 12.83 8.93
C GLU A 144 -20.12 12.81 10.42
N ILE A 145 -20.17 13.99 11.03
CA ILE A 145 -20.61 14.20 12.42
C ILE A 145 -21.97 14.89 12.39
N ASP A 146 -22.97 14.32 13.06
CA ASP A 146 -24.34 14.85 13.08
C ASP A 146 -24.54 16.03 14.06
N GLY A 147 -25.76 16.57 14.05
CA GLY A 147 -26.16 17.67 14.94
C GLY A 147 -26.15 17.31 16.43
N ASP A 148 -26.18 16.02 16.78
CA ASP A 148 -26.02 15.51 18.14
C ASP A 148 -24.54 15.26 18.49
N ARG A 149 -23.61 15.70 17.62
CA ARG A 149 -22.15 15.53 17.76
C ARG A 149 -21.69 14.07 17.66
N ARG A 150 -22.50 13.15 17.12
CA ARG A 150 -22.15 11.73 16.97
C ARG A 150 -21.47 11.46 15.64
N LEU A 151 -20.62 10.44 15.60
CA LEU A 151 -20.07 9.89 14.35
C LEU A 151 -21.22 9.23 13.58
N ALA A 152 -21.79 9.93 12.60
CA ALA A 152 -22.99 9.54 11.86
C ALA A 152 -22.69 8.54 10.73
N ALA A 153 -21.59 8.79 10.02
CA ALA A 153 -21.19 7.94 8.92
C ALA A 153 -19.73 8.14 8.52
N ARG A 154 -19.27 7.15 7.77
CA ARG A 154 -17.96 7.16 7.13
C ARG A 154 -18.04 6.47 5.80
N GLU A 155 -17.73 7.21 4.74
CA GLU A 155 -17.53 6.67 3.40
C GLU A 155 -16.05 6.66 3.03
N ALA A 156 -15.58 5.56 2.46
CA ALA A 156 -14.20 5.41 2.02
C ALA A 156 -14.16 5.01 0.54
N GLN A 157 -13.38 5.76 -0.25
CA GLN A 157 -12.94 5.37 -1.58
C GLN A 157 -11.48 4.95 -1.49
N HIS A 158 -11.20 3.70 -1.82
CA HIS A 158 -9.94 3.04 -1.49
C HIS A 158 -9.35 2.37 -2.73
N VAL A 159 -8.11 2.69 -3.04
CA VAL A 159 -7.29 1.98 -4.01
C VAL A 159 -6.32 1.10 -3.24
N VAL A 160 -6.43 -0.21 -3.44
CA VAL A 160 -5.56 -1.21 -2.83
C VAL A 160 -4.74 -1.92 -3.90
N ARG A 161 -3.56 -2.43 -3.50
CA ARG A 161 -2.75 -3.31 -4.34
C ARG A 161 -2.51 -4.62 -3.60
N ALA A 162 -2.71 -5.73 -4.31
CA ALA A 162 -2.37 -7.05 -3.79
C ALA A 162 -0.86 -7.26 -3.83
N HIS A 163 -0.27 -7.81 -2.78
CA HIS A 163 1.15 -8.23 -2.77
C HIS A 163 1.33 -9.74 -2.86
N ARG A 164 0.23 -10.49 -3.01
CA ARG A 164 0.22 -11.93 -3.23
C ARG A 164 -0.96 -12.30 -4.14
N ASP A 165 -0.88 -13.48 -4.74
CA ASP A 165 -1.94 -13.99 -5.60
C ASP A 165 -3.18 -14.43 -4.81
N GLY A 166 -4.34 -14.37 -5.47
CA GLY A 166 -5.58 -14.97 -4.99
C GLY A 166 -6.37 -14.13 -4.00
N VAL A 167 -6.01 -12.87 -3.79
CA VAL A 167 -6.72 -11.98 -2.86
C VAL A 167 -8.11 -11.66 -3.42
N ASP A 168 -9.16 -12.04 -2.69
CA ASP A 168 -10.56 -11.92 -3.12
C ASP A 168 -11.37 -10.90 -2.32
N ARG A 169 -10.80 -10.31 -1.27
CA ARG A 169 -11.53 -9.39 -0.39
C ARG A 169 -10.62 -8.40 0.33
N TYR A 170 -11.22 -7.29 0.72
CA TYR A 170 -10.71 -6.37 1.73
C TYR A 170 -11.53 -6.52 3.02
N VAL A 171 -10.92 -6.34 4.20
CA VAL A 171 -11.66 -6.32 5.47
C VAL A 171 -11.69 -4.91 6.02
N ALA A 172 -12.88 -4.32 6.05
CA ALA A 172 -13.12 -2.98 6.58
C ALA A 172 -13.50 -3.08 8.06
N ILE A 173 -12.88 -2.23 8.89
CA ILE A 173 -13.12 -2.16 10.33
C ILE A 173 -13.75 -0.81 10.66
N HIS A 174 -14.75 -0.82 11.51
CA HIS A 174 -15.37 0.34 12.14
C HIS A 174 -15.21 0.21 13.65
N CYS A 175 -14.75 1.28 14.28
CA CYS A 175 -14.70 1.43 15.73
C CYS A 175 -15.64 2.58 16.09
N GLY A 176 -16.76 2.27 16.72
CA GLY A 176 -17.70 3.28 17.21
C GLY A 176 -17.22 3.93 18.50
N GLU A 177 -17.88 5.01 18.88
CA GLU A 177 -17.67 5.69 20.15
C GLU A 177 -18.15 4.84 21.34
N ILE A 178 -17.83 5.29 22.56
CA ILE A 178 -18.39 4.70 23.78
C ILE A 178 -19.91 4.69 23.68
N GLY A 179 -20.54 3.55 24.01
CA GLY A 179 -21.98 3.36 23.89
C GLY A 179 -22.48 3.07 22.47
N CYS A 180 -21.59 2.82 21.50
CA CYS A 180 -21.97 2.36 20.16
C CYS A 180 -22.79 1.07 20.22
N ASP A 181 -23.96 1.07 19.60
CA ASP A 181 -24.76 -0.13 19.38
C ASP A 181 -24.34 -0.77 18.05
N THR A 182 -23.43 -1.73 18.13
CA THR A 182 -22.97 -2.46 16.95
C THR A 182 -24.10 -3.15 16.19
N GLY A 183 -25.25 -3.45 16.80
CA GLY A 183 -26.41 -4.03 16.11
C GLY A 183 -27.07 -3.07 15.11
N LEU A 184 -26.95 -1.76 15.35
CA LEU A 184 -27.50 -0.70 14.50
C LEU A 184 -26.52 -0.21 13.43
N VAL A 185 -25.22 -0.54 13.57
CA VAL A 185 -24.21 -0.17 12.58
C VAL A 185 -24.44 -0.89 11.25
N ARG A 186 -24.69 -0.11 10.19
CA ARG A 186 -24.87 -0.61 8.82
C ARG A 186 -23.57 -0.50 8.04
N VAL A 187 -23.31 -1.49 7.19
CA VAL A 187 -22.21 -1.48 6.24
C VAL A 187 -22.76 -1.70 4.83
N ALA A 188 -22.29 -0.90 3.88
CA ALA A 188 -22.67 -0.99 2.48
C ALA A 188 -21.43 -1.00 1.58
N GLY A 189 -21.41 -1.92 0.61
CA GLY A 189 -20.52 -1.85 -0.54
C GLY A 189 -21.17 -0.95 -1.59
N LEU A 190 -20.46 0.09 -2.03
CA LEU A 190 -20.98 1.11 -2.94
C LEU A 190 -20.46 0.91 -4.36
N GLU A 191 -19.17 0.62 -4.52
CA GLU A 191 -18.55 0.38 -5.84
C GLU A 191 -17.52 -0.75 -5.77
N ASN A 192 -17.54 -1.61 -6.79
CA ASN A 192 -16.59 -2.70 -7.05
C ASN A 192 -16.35 -3.64 -5.85
N CYS A 193 -17.31 -3.73 -4.94
CA CYS A 193 -17.28 -4.67 -3.83
C CYS A 193 -18.69 -5.02 -3.37
N ARG A 194 -18.82 -6.21 -2.76
CA ARG A 194 -20.03 -6.66 -2.07
C ARG A 194 -19.72 -6.97 -0.62
N VAL A 195 -20.65 -6.66 0.27
CA VAL A 195 -20.52 -7.03 1.69
C VAL A 195 -20.63 -8.55 1.83
N GLY A 196 -19.61 -9.16 2.43
CA GLY A 196 -19.55 -10.58 2.78
C GLY A 196 -19.94 -10.82 4.24
N ARG A 197 -19.15 -11.63 4.96
CA ARG A 197 -19.39 -11.86 6.38
C ARG A 197 -19.15 -10.57 7.17
N VAL A 198 -20.04 -10.33 8.15
CA VAL A 198 -19.89 -9.27 9.15
C VAL A 198 -19.68 -9.93 10.50
N ARG A 199 -18.73 -9.41 11.28
CA ARG A 199 -18.48 -9.78 12.66
C ARG A 199 -18.54 -8.55 13.54
N ARG A 200 -18.98 -8.71 14.77
CA ARG A 200 -19.24 -7.62 15.71
C ARG A 200 -18.69 -8.02 17.07
N ALA A 201 -18.08 -7.06 17.76
CA ALA A 201 -17.68 -7.15 19.15
C ALA A 201 -18.44 -6.05 19.91
N PRO A 202 -19.68 -6.32 20.37
CA PRO A 202 -20.53 -5.32 21.03
C PRO A 202 -19.86 -4.68 22.24
N GLU A 203 -19.11 -5.46 23.01
CA GLU A 203 -18.38 -5.02 24.20
C GLU A 203 -17.31 -3.96 23.92
N ALA A 204 -16.85 -3.88 22.68
CA ALA A 204 -15.79 -2.97 22.25
C ALA A 204 -16.27 -1.96 21.19
N GLY A 205 -17.56 -1.95 20.83
CA GLY A 205 -18.08 -1.07 19.78
C GLY A 205 -17.47 -1.32 18.39
N VAL A 206 -16.95 -2.53 18.11
CA VAL A 206 -16.21 -2.81 16.87
C VAL A 206 -17.03 -3.67 15.90
N VAL A 207 -16.99 -3.28 14.62
CA VAL A 207 -17.60 -4.04 13.51
C VAL A 207 -16.55 -4.27 12.43
N ALA A 208 -16.39 -5.52 12.00
CA ALA A 208 -15.54 -5.90 10.87
C ALA A 208 -16.39 -6.51 9.76
N ALA A 209 -16.20 -6.07 8.53
CA ALA A 209 -16.95 -6.53 7.37
C ALA A 209 -16.01 -6.90 6.22
N GLU A 210 -16.25 -8.05 5.61
CA GLU A 210 -15.63 -8.41 4.34
C GLU A 210 -16.24 -7.59 3.20
N LEU A 211 -15.38 -7.06 2.34
CA LEU A 211 -15.72 -6.42 1.08
C LEU A 211 -15.12 -7.28 -0.03
N LEU A 212 -15.96 -8.14 -0.60
CA LEU A 212 -15.59 -9.12 -1.61
C LEU A 212 -15.42 -8.43 -2.97
N PHE A 213 -14.33 -8.72 -3.65
CA PHE A 213 -14.10 -8.30 -5.04
C PHE A 213 -14.85 -9.21 -6.02
N ASP A 214 -15.08 -8.72 -7.23
CA ASP A 214 -15.68 -9.52 -8.31
C ASP A 214 -14.71 -10.53 -8.92
N ALA A 215 -13.41 -10.30 -8.78
CA ALA A 215 -12.35 -11.17 -9.23
C ALA A 215 -11.22 -11.27 -8.21
N ARG A 216 -10.53 -12.41 -8.21
CA ARG A 216 -9.31 -12.62 -7.42
C ARG A 216 -8.19 -11.78 -8.03
N LEU A 217 -7.52 -10.98 -7.22
CA LEU A 217 -6.36 -10.20 -7.61
C LEU A 217 -5.10 -11.06 -7.60
N ALA A 218 -4.29 -10.93 -8.63
CA ALA A 218 -2.91 -11.39 -8.67
C ALA A 218 -1.97 -10.39 -8.00
N ALA A 219 -0.77 -10.84 -7.63
CA ALA A 219 0.25 -10.00 -7.03
C ALA A 219 0.59 -8.80 -7.93
N GLY A 220 0.52 -7.60 -7.36
CA GLY A 220 0.72 -6.30 -8.00
C GLY A 220 -0.51 -5.73 -8.70
N GLU A 221 -1.60 -6.48 -8.80
CA GLU A 221 -2.87 -5.92 -9.31
C GLU A 221 -3.51 -4.99 -8.29
N THR A 222 -4.28 -4.04 -8.82
CA THR A 222 -4.96 -3.02 -8.03
C THR A 222 -6.47 -3.16 -8.14
N ALA A 223 -7.17 -2.90 -7.04
CA ALA A 223 -8.62 -2.73 -7.03
C ALA A 223 -8.97 -1.36 -6.46
N VAL A 224 -10.03 -0.76 -7.03
CA VAL A 224 -10.68 0.44 -6.48
C VAL A 224 -12.00 -0.02 -5.89
N LEU A 225 -12.25 0.27 -4.62
CA LEU A 225 -13.50 -0.05 -3.94
C LEU A 225 -14.05 1.17 -3.21
N ARG A 226 -15.38 1.25 -3.11
CA ARG A 226 -16.06 2.27 -2.32
C ARG A 226 -17.02 1.60 -1.35
N TYR A 227 -17.01 2.01 -0.09
CA TYR A 227 -17.84 1.44 0.95
C TYR A 227 -18.20 2.48 2.01
N ARG A 228 -19.30 2.24 2.71
CA ARG A 228 -19.80 3.14 3.75
C ARG A 228 -20.18 2.36 5.01
N PHE A 229 -19.87 2.96 6.16
CA PHE A 229 -20.43 2.58 7.44
C PHE A 229 -21.32 3.71 7.92
N GLU A 230 -22.48 3.34 8.47
CA GLU A 230 -23.41 4.25 9.11
C GLU A 230 -23.54 3.81 10.56
N ASP A 231 -23.23 4.73 11.46
CA ASP A 231 -23.32 4.57 12.89
C ASP A 231 -24.06 5.79 13.39
N GLY A 232 -25.26 5.65 13.97
CA GLY A 232 -26.02 6.80 14.48
C GLY A 232 -25.99 6.87 16.00
N THR A 233 -25.04 6.15 16.62
CA THR A 233 -25.11 5.74 18.02
C THR A 233 -23.86 6.16 18.78
N GLY A 234 -23.84 5.89 20.08
CA GLY A 234 -22.74 6.26 20.96
C GLY A 234 -22.79 7.70 21.46
N GLU A 235 -21.80 8.00 22.28
CA GLU A 235 -21.56 9.32 22.85
C GLU A 235 -21.04 10.31 21.79
N PRO A 236 -21.12 11.64 22.07
CA PRO A 236 -20.51 12.65 21.23
C PRO A 236 -19.04 12.36 20.90
N SER A 237 -18.74 12.27 19.61
CA SER A 237 -17.39 12.01 19.12
C SER A 237 -16.51 13.23 19.33
N ARG A 238 -15.25 13.01 19.69
CA ARG A 238 -14.23 14.07 19.87
C ARG A 238 -12.99 13.81 19.02
N GLU A 239 -12.89 12.65 18.40
CA GLU A 239 -11.81 12.33 17.49
C GLU A 239 -12.26 11.31 16.44
N TYR A 240 -11.60 11.34 15.30
CA TYR A 240 -11.64 10.24 14.35
C TYR A 240 -10.23 10.00 13.83
N PHE A 241 -9.85 8.72 13.74
CA PHE A 241 -8.51 8.33 13.32
C PHE A 241 -8.55 7.09 12.44
N ARG A 242 -7.50 6.95 11.62
CA ARG A 242 -7.28 5.79 10.77
C ARG A 242 -5.97 5.11 11.12
N GLY A 243 -6.02 3.78 11.26
CA GLY A 243 -4.85 2.94 11.48
C GLY A 243 -4.27 2.40 10.18
N PHE A 244 -2.95 2.51 10.05
CA PHE A 244 -2.19 2.01 8.92
C PHE A 244 -1.14 1.01 9.36
N SER A 245 -1.28 -0.23 8.88
CA SER A 245 -0.29 -1.29 9.07
C SER A 245 0.88 -1.19 8.09
N TYR A 246 0.71 -0.49 6.98
CA TYR A 246 1.69 -0.37 5.90
C TYR A 246 2.06 1.08 5.63
N ALA A 247 3.31 1.34 5.27
CA ALA A 247 3.77 2.63 4.76
C ALA A 247 3.37 2.85 3.27
N GLY A 248 3.61 4.05 2.75
CA GLY A 248 3.77 4.31 1.30
C GLY A 248 2.60 5.01 0.62
N GLY A 249 1.39 4.45 0.66
CA GLY A 249 0.23 5.01 -0.05
C GLY A 249 -0.14 6.44 0.39
N GLY A 250 -0.96 7.13 -0.41
CA GLY A 250 -1.53 8.42 -0.03
C GLY A 250 -2.81 8.26 0.80
N TYR A 251 -3.05 9.18 1.72
CA TYR A 251 -4.29 9.23 2.50
C TYR A 251 -4.85 10.64 2.62
N VAL A 252 -6.17 10.76 2.51
CA VAL A 252 -6.91 11.99 2.77
C VAL A 252 -8.08 11.64 3.67
N MET A 253 -8.22 12.40 4.75
CA MET A 253 -9.38 12.36 5.63
C MET A 253 -10.05 13.72 5.59
N GLN A 254 -11.35 13.74 5.33
CA GLN A 254 -12.18 14.92 5.48
C GLN A 254 -13.26 14.64 6.51
N VAL A 255 -13.36 15.50 7.53
CA VAL A 255 -14.44 15.46 8.51
C VAL A 255 -15.40 16.59 8.20
N ALA A 256 -16.68 16.27 8.08
CA ALA A 256 -17.76 17.20 7.87
C ALA A 256 -18.66 17.23 9.09
N PHE A 257 -18.86 18.41 9.65
CA PHE A 257 -19.71 18.64 10.81
C PHE A 257 -21.07 19.17 10.37
N ASP A 258 -22.11 18.79 11.08
CA ASP A 258 -23.41 19.42 10.96
C ASP A 258 -23.32 20.92 11.27
N ARG A 259 -24.04 21.75 10.51
CA ARG A 259 -23.98 23.22 10.65
C ARG A 259 -24.54 23.70 11.98
N ALA A 260 -25.42 22.93 12.62
CA ALA A 260 -25.96 23.23 13.94
C ALA A 260 -24.98 22.88 15.09
N ALA A 261 -23.92 22.12 14.81
CA ALA A 261 -22.95 21.66 15.80
C ALA A 261 -21.51 21.73 15.24
N LEU A 262 -20.94 22.94 15.23
CA LEU A 262 -19.54 23.15 14.82
C LEU A 262 -18.59 23.11 16.03
N PRO A 263 -17.42 22.46 15.92
CA PRO A 263 -16.42 22.48 16.97
C PRO A 263 -15.76 23.86 17.08
N VAL A 264 -15.34 24.23 18.29
CA VAL A 264 -14.60 25.48 18.54
C VAL A 264 -13.12 25.36 18.13
N ARG A 265 -12.60 24.13 18.10
CA ARG A 265 -11.21 23.85 17.75
C ARG A 265 -11.07 22.49 17.09
N CYS A 266 -10.24 22.40 16.05
CA CYS A 266 -9.84 21.14 15.44
C CYS A 266 -8.31 21.03 15.45
N ARG A 267 -7.77 19.84 15.68
CA ARG A 267 -6.34 19.55 15.70
C ARG A 267 -6.04 18.26 14.96
N ARG A 268 -4.97 18.27 14.18
CA ARG A 268 -4.39 17.02 13.68
C ARG A 268 -3.60 16.33 14.77
N PHE A 269 -3.58 15.01 14.76
CA PHE A 269 -2.64 14.24 15.56
C PHE A 269 -2.12 13.01 14.83
N THR A 270 -1.00 12.49 15.32
CA THR A 270 -0.50 11.16 14.99
C THR A 270 -0.26 10.38 16.28
N ARG A 271 -0.34 9.05 16.24
CA ARG A 271 0.09 8.20 17.36
C ARG A 271 0.66 6.87 16.86
N PRO A 272 1.72 6.33 17.47
CA PRO A 272 2.31 5.06 17.03
C PRO A 272 1.38 3.84 17.19
N SER A 273 0.47 3.87 18.16
CA SER A 273 -0.50 2.82 18.47
C SER A 273 -1.69 3.41 19.23
N ALA A 274 -2.72 2.63 19.52
CA ALA A 274 -3.91 3.06 20.24
C ALA A 274 -3.63 3.28 21.74
N LEU A 275 -2.60 2.62 22.27
CA LEU A 275 -2.17 2.72 23.67
C LEU A 275 -1.17 3.87 23.90
N ALA A 276 -0.63 4.46 22.83
CA ALA A 276 0.32 5.57 22.92
C ALA A 276 -0.43 6.91 22.95
N PRO A 277 0.07 7.90 23.72
CA PRO A 277 -0.53 9.23 23.72
C PRO A 277 -0.44 9.86 22.33
N PRO A 278 -1.46 10.65 21.91
CA PRO A 278 -1.41 11.38 20.65
C PRO A 278 -0.41 12.53 20.69
N GLU A 279 0.36 12.66 19.61
CA GLU A 279 1.16 13.83 19.31
C GLU A 279 0.32 14.79 18.47
N TYR A 280 -0.15 15.87 19.11
CA TYR A 280 -0.93 16.89 18.44
C TYR A 280 -0.04 17.80 17.59
N ALA A 281 -0.50 18.07 16.38
CA ALA A 281 0.06 19.05 15.46
C ALA A 281 -0.77 20.34 15.48
N ALA A 282 -0.54 21.20 14.50
CA ALA A 282 -1.21 22.49 14.38
C ALA A 282 -2.75 22.38 14.36
N ASP A 283 -3.38 23.46 14.83
CA ASP A 283 -4.83 23.64 14.73
C ASP A 283 -5.25 23.72 13.25
N LEU A 284 -6.43 23.20 12.96
CA LEU A 284 -7.06 23.24 11.65
C LEU A 284 -8.27 24.17 11.69
N THR A 285 -8.39 25.01 10.68
CA THR A 285 -9.52 25.93 10.51
C THR A 285 -10.62 25.26 9.71
N LEU A 286 -11.86 25.31 10.23
CA LEU A 286 -13.05 24.95 9.46
C LEU A 286 -13.17 25.83 8.22
N ASN A 287 -13.48 25.24 7.07
CA ASN A 287 -13.87 26.03 5.91
C ASN A 287 -15.34 26.48 6.01
N ALA A 288 -15.79 27.31 5.05
CA ALA A 288 -17.16 27.83 4.99
C ALA A 288 -18.25 26.74 4.87
N HIS A 289 -17.86 25.49 4.62
CA HIS A 289 -18.77 24.36 4.52
C HIS A 289 -18.82 23.50 5.80
N GLY A 290 -18.18 23.94 6.89
CA GLY A 290 -18.16 23.19 8.15
C GLY A 290 -17.30 21.93 8.05
N THR A 291 -16.21 21.97 7.27
CA THR A 291 -15.34 20.81 7.09
C THR A 291 -13.88 21.14 7.39
N VAL A 292 -13.15 20.14 7.89
CA VAL A 292 -11.68 20.13 8.01
C VAL A 292 -11.15 18.90 7.28
N HIS A 293 -9.89 18.95 6.86
CA HIS A 293 -9.25 17.81 6.25
C HIS A 293 -7.77 17.74 6.60
N LEU A 294 -7.21 16.55 6.48
CA LEU A 294 -5.78 16.33 6.44
C LEU A 294 -5.40 15.53 5.20
N VAL A 295 -4.14 15.69 4.80
CA VAL A 295 -3.51 14.91 3.74
C VAL A 295 -2.23 14.31 4.30
N GLU A 296 -2.04 13.02 4.05
CA GLU A 296 -0.78 12.31 4.20
C GLU A 296 -0.33 11.86 2.81
N PRO A 297 0.63 12.57 2.18
CA PRO A 297 1.14 12.19 0.86
C PRO A 297 1.79 10.80 0.86
N GLU A 298 2.38 10.43 1.99
CA GLU A 298 3.00 9.13 2.22
C GLU A 298 2.63 8.64 3.62
N ILE A 299 1.79 7.60 3.68
CA ILE A 299 1.38 6.95 4.92
C ILE A 299 2.61 6.38 5.64
N ARG A 300 2.60 6.50 6.97
CA ARG A 300 3.52 5.79 7.88
C ARG A 300 2.74 4.84 8.78
N PRO A 301 3.35 3.72 9.23
CA PRO A 301 2.69 2.82 10.16
C PRO A 301 2.36 3.53 11.48
N GLY A 302 1.10 3.42 11.91
CA GLY A 302 0.58 4.14 13.07
C GLY A 302 -0.86 4.58 12.86
N HIS A 303 -1.31 5.53 13.67
CA HIS A 303 -2.57 6.22 13.49
C HIS A 303 -2.33 7.67 13.08
N VAL A 304 -3.20 8.16 12.21
CA VAL A 304 -3.36 9.59 11.90
C VAL A 304 -4.82 9.94 12.10
N GLY A 305 -5.08 11.10 12.69
CA GLY A 305 -6.44 11.49 13.01
C GLY A 305 -6.63 12.98 13.19
N LEU A 306 -7.90 13.32 13.37
CA LEU A 306 -8.37 14.64 13.75
C LEU A 306 -9.05 14.53 15.11
N ASN A 307 -8.72 15.44 15.99
CA ASN A 307 -9.39 15.67 17.26
C ASN A 307 -10.09 17.02 17.19
N TRP A 308 -11.21 17.16 17.87
CA TRP A 308 -11.92 18.41 17.98
C TRP A 308 -12.46 18.63 19.38
N ASP A 309 -12.61 19.91 19.71
CA ASP A 309 -13.21 20.38 20.94
C ASP A 309 -14.55 21.03 20.63
N TRP A 310 -15.53 20.76 21.48
CA TRP A 310 -16.88 21.27 21.35
C TRP A 310 -17.13 22.54 22.15
N ASP A 311 -16.30 22.81 23.17
CA ASP A 311 -16.51 23.86 24.17
C ASP A 311 -15.25 24.72 24.37
#